data_AF-A0ABC8U6I6-F1
#
_entry.id   AF-A0ABC8U6I6-F1
#
_cell.length_a   1.000
_cell.length_b   1.000
_cell.length_c   1.000
_cell.angle_alpha   90.00
_cell.angle_beta   90.00
_cell.angle_gamma   90.00
#
_symmetry.space_group_name_H-M   'P 1'
#
loop_
_entity.id
_entity.type
_entity.pdbx_description
1 polymer ?
#
loop_
_entity_poly.entity_id
_entity_poly.type
_entity_poly.pdbx_seq_one_letter_code
_entity_poly.pdbx_strand_id
1 'polypeptide(L)'
;MSRMLLDWETRVQIIEGITQGLLYLQEYSRLIIIHRDLKASNILLDNEMKPKISDFGLARIFQKDEYEANTDRIVGTYGYVPPEYVKRGVYSTKYDIYSFGVLLLQIISGKRNNCLYGVYDNLNLLEYAYELWKDGKGKEFMDPTLDDASSSCKLMRCMLVALLCVQENGLDRPSMLEISSMLKNETGSIATPRRPAFSSYTDKNVENTSEKEVFSINEMTISQMVPR
;
A
#
# COMPACT_ATOMS: atom_id res chain seq x y z
N MET A 1 25.08 -13.24 -3.18
CA MET A 1 23.93 -13.97 -2.60
C MET A 1 23.04 -14.41 -3.75
N SER A 2 22.87 -15.72 -3.92
CA SER A 2 21.89 -16.27 -4.86
C SER A 2 20.49 -15.80 -4.45
N ARG A 3 19.72 -15.21 -5.37
CA ARG A 3 18.31 -14.88 -5.14
C ARG A 3 17.57 -16.20 -4.99
N MET A 4 17.17 -16.57 -3.77
CA MET A 4 16.24 -17.69 -3.58
C MET A 4 14.96 -17.35 -4.32
N LEU A 5 14.66 -18.17 -5.32
CA LEU A 5 13.52 -17.98 -6.19
C LEU A 5 12.35 -18.73 -5.55
N LEU A 6 11.45 -17.99 -4.89
CA LEU A 6 10.28 -18.55 -4.24
C LEU A 6 9.23 -18.85 -5.30
N ASP A 7 8.79 -20.10 -5.34
CA ASP A 7 7.65 -20.54 -6.16
C ASP A 7 6.34 -19.89 -5.69
N TRP A 8 5.29 -20.05 -6.51
CA TRP A 8 4.01 -19.43 -6.22
C TRP A 8 3.35 -20.00 -4.96
N GLU A 9 3.42 -21.31 -4.75
CA GLU A 9 2.84 -21.97 -3.57
C GLU A 9 3.42 -21.41 -2.27
N THR A 10 4.75 -21.27 -2.20
CA THR A 10 5.44 -20.68 -1.04
C THR A 10 5.01 -19.22 -0.84
N ARG A 11 4.90 -18.43 -1.92
CA ARG A 11 4.43 -17.03 -1.80
C ARG A 11 2.99 -16.94 -1.31
N VAL A 12 2.11 -17.85 -1.73
CA VAL A 12 0.73 -17.93 -1.22
C VAL A 12 0.73 -18.22 0.28
N GLN A 13 1.52 -19.19 0.75
CA GLN A 13 1.65 -19.49 2.18
C GLN A 13 2.17 -18.28 2.97
N ILE A 14 3.13 -17.54 2.41
CA ILE A 14 3.64 -16.30 3.00
C ILE A 14 2.53 -15.24 3.09
N ILE A 15 1.78 -15.01 2.00
CA ILE A 15 0.67 -14.04 1.99
C ILE A 15 -0.38 -14.41 3.03
N GLU A 16 -0.78 -15.68 3.10
CA GLU A 16 -1.76 -16.18 4.05
C GLU A 16 -1.27 -16.05 5.50
N GLY A 17 -0.02 -16.39 5.77
CA GLY A 17 0.57 -16.25 7.10
C GLY A 17 0.69 -14.79 7.56
N ILE A 18 1.10 -13.86 6.68
CA ILE A 18 1.11 -12.42 6.99
C ILE A 18 -0.32 -11.93 7.27
N THR A 19 -1.28 -12.34 6.44
CA THR A 19 -2.70 -12.01 6.58
C THR A 19 -3.23 -12.46 7.95
N GLN A 20 -2.95 -13.69 8.37
CA GLN A 20 -3.34 -14.20 9.68
C GLN A 20 -2.64 -13.45 10.83
N GLY A 21 -1.35 -13.13 10.68
CA GLY A 21 -0.60 -12.36 11.67
C GLY A 21 -1.22 -10.97 11.91
N LEU A 22 -1.52 -10.23 10.83
CA LEU A 22 -2.18 -8.93 10.95
C LEU A 22 -3.60 -9.04 11.49
N LEU A 23 -4.36 -10.04 11.04
CA LEU A 23 -5.72 -10.28 11.54
C LEU A 23 -5.72 -10.56 13.04
N TYR A 24 -4.73 -11.30 13.54
CA TYR A 24 -4.55 -11.48 14.97
C TYR A 24 -4.27 -10.17 15.71
N LEU A 25 -3.34 -9.35 15.21
CA LEU A 25 -2.96 -8.08 15.85
C LEU A 25 -4.13 -7.09 15.94
N GLN A 26 -5.02 -7.09 14.94
CA GLN A 26 -6.08 -6.09 14.82
C GLN A 26 -7.43 -6.57 15.37
N GLU A 27 -7.78 -7.85 15.23
CA GLU A 27 -9.14 -8.34 15.55
C GLU A 27 -9.17 -9.31 16.75
N TYR A 28 -8.22 -10.25 16.80
CA TYR A 28 -8.26 -11.35 17.78
C TYR A 28 -7.44 -11.11 19.05
N SER A 29 -6.51 -10.16 19.02
CA SER A 29 -5.80 -9.72 20.20
C SER A 29 -6.75 -9.06 21.21
N ARG A 30 -6.36 -9.09 22.48
CA ARG A 30 -7.09 -8.39 23.55
C ARG A 30 -7.10 -6.88 23.32
N LEU A 31 -6.00 -6.36 22.80
CA LEU A 31 -5.79 -4.95 22.45
C LEU A 31 -5.48 -4.85 20.97
N ILE A 32 -5.90 -3.77 20.32
CA ILE A 32 -5.60 -3.54 18.91
C ILE A 32 -4.14 -3.09 18.81
N ILE A 33 -3.34 -3.80 18.03
CA ILE A 33 -1.92 -3.48 17.80
C ILE A 33 -1.76 -3.02 16.36
N ILE A 34 -1.28 -1.78 16.19
CA ILE A 34 -0.90 -1.21 14.89
C ILE A 34 0.63 -1.26 14.79
N HIS A 35 1.15 -2.01 13.83
CA HIS A 35 2.57 -2.28 13.65
C HIS A 35 3.37 -1.04 13.21
N ARG A 36 2.84 -0.31 12.23
CA ARG A 36 3.39 0.95 11.68
C ARG A 36 4.72 0.89 10.94
N ASP A 37 5.37 -0.26 10.90
CA ASP A 37 6.55 -0.48 10.03
C ASP A 37 6.49 -1.83 9.28
N LEU A 38 5.31 -2.18 8.77
CA LEU A 38 5.15 -3.41 8.00
C LEU A 38 5.80 -3.26 6.61
N LYS A 39 6.77 -4.11 6.31
CA LYS A 39 7.54 -4.12 5.05
C LYS A 39 8.21 -5.47 4.83
N ALA A 40 8.71 -5.71 3.62
CA ALA A 40 9.31 -7.00 3.27
C ALA A 40 10.47 -7.40 4.18
N SER A 41 11.34 -6.46 4.60
CA SER A 41 12.47 -6.76 5.48
C SER A 41 12.05 -7.12 6.92
N ASN A 42 10.81 -6.82 7.30
CA ASN A 42 10.26 -7.12 8.63
C ASN A 42 9.41 -8.39 8.63
N ILE A 43 9.30 -9.08 7.48
CA ILE A 43 8.75 -10.43 7.39
C ILE A 43 9.90 -11.43 7.40
N LEU A 44 10.09 -12.10 8.53
CA LEU A 44 11.07 -13.16 8.66
C LEU A 44 10.47 -14.48 8.19
N LEU A 45 11.29 -15.36 7.63
CA LEU A 45 10.90 -16.72 7.27
C LEU A 45 11.65 -17.69 8.17
N ASP A 46 10.94 -18.66 8.75
CA ASP A 46 11.57 -19.74 9.50
C ASP A 46 12.02 -20.89 8.59
N ASN A 47 12.54 -21.96 9.20
CA ASN A 47 13.07 -23.13 8.47
C ASN A 47 11.99 -23.87 7.65
N GLU A 48 10.71 -23.62 7.91
CA GLU A 48 9.58 -24.19 7.18
C GLU A 48 8.99 -23.19 6.17
N MET A 49 9.69 -22.08 5.90
CA MET A 49 9.23 -20.99 5.03
C MET A 49 7.96 -20.28 5.53
N LYS A 50 7.61 -20.42 6.82
CA LYS A 50 6.46 -19.74 7.41
C LYS A 50 6.82 -18.30 7.79
N PRO A 51 5.98 -17.31 7.45
CA PRO A 51 6.25 -15.91 7.75
C PRO A 51 6.04 -15.58 9.23
N LYS A 52 6.87 -14.68 9.74
CA LYS A 52 6.75 -14.07 11.07
C LYS A 52 6.92 -12.56 10.96
N ILE A 53 5.92 -11.81 11.43
CA ILE A 53 5.98 -10.36 11.53
C ILE A 53 6.95 -10.01 12.67
N SER A 54 7.89 -9.11 12.40
CA SER A 54 8.94 -8.71 13.34
C SER A 54 9.08 -7.18 13.38
N ASP A 55 9.87 -6.69 14.34
CA ASP A 55 10.17 -5.26 14.54
C ASP A 55 8.97 -4.38 14.92
N PHE A 56 8.43 -4.65 16.12
CA PHE A 56 7.36 -3.87 16.74
C PHE A 56 7.86 -2.58 17.40
N GLY A 57 9.06 -2.08 17.08
CA GLY A 57 9.65 -0.89 17.72
C GLY A 57 8.82 0.40 17.53
N LEU A 58 8.04 0.47 16.44
CA LEU A 58 7.12 1.57 16.15
C LEU A 58 5.66 1.25 16.48
N ALA A 59 5.38 0.05 17.00
CA ALA A 59 4.01 -0.39 17.21
C ALA A 59 3.29 0.46 18.27
N ARG A 60 1.96 0.54 18.14
CA ARG A 60 1.08 1.25 19.06
C ARG A 60 -0.09 0.37 19.43
N ILE A 61 -0.51 0.47 20.70
CA ILE A 61 -1.54 -0.38 21.30
C ILE A 61 -2.74 0.51 21.63
N PHE A 62 -3.92 0.06 21.25
CA PHE A 62 -5.19 0.74 21.46
C PHE A 62 -6.14 -0.15 22.23
N GLN A 63 -7.00 0.47 23.06
CA GLN A 63 -8.17 -0.21 23.57
C GLN A 63 -9.19 -0.40 22.45
N LYS A 64 -10.09 -1.38 22.58
CA LYS A 64 -11.04 -1.70 21.50
C LYS A 64 -11.99 -0.55 21.16
N ASP A 65 -12.12 0.47 22.00
CA ASP A 65 -12.98 1.63 21.77
C ASP A 65 -12.24 2.82 21.10
N GLU A 66 -10.92 2.70 20.90
CA GLU A 66 -10.08 3.71 20.26
C GLU A 66 -9.56 3.18 18.91
N TYR A 67 -9.94 3.83 17.82
CA TYR A 67 -9.66 3.32 16.47
C TYR A 67 -8.66 4.18 15.66
N GLU A 68 -8.33 5.37 16.16
CA GLU A 68 -7.48 6.34 15.46
C GLU A 68 -6.71 7.18 16.49
N ALA A 69 -5.47 7.55 16.16
CA ALA A 69 -4.71 8.56 16.89
C ALA A 69 -3.94 9.48 15.94
N ASN A 70 -3.47 10.61 16.48
CA ASN A 70 -2.64 11.58 15.77
C ASN A 70 -1.27 11.73 16.47
N THR A 71 -0.23 12.07 15.72
CA THR A 71 1.09 12.39 16.24
C THR A 71 1.78 13.44 15.38
N ASP A 72 2.50 14.35 16.04
CA ASP A 72 3.34 15.35 15.35
C ASP A 72 4.65 14.75 14.80
N ARG A 73 5.01 13.52 15.20
CA ARG A 73 6.24 12.85 14.79
C ARG A 73 5.93 11.78 13.74
N ILE A 74 6.32 12.06 12.50
CA ILE A 74 6.22 11.11 11.38
C ILE A 74 7.36 10.08 11.46
N VAL A 75 7.00 8.80 11.58
CA VAL A 75 7.92 7.65 11.56
C VAL A 75 7.36 6.51 10.71
N GLY A 76 8.22 5.62 10.24
CA GLY A 76 7.89 4.49 9.36
C GLY A 76 8.77 4.48 8.12
N THR A 77 8.65 3.44 7.31
CA THR A 77 9.48 3.28 6.10
C THR A 77 8.85 3.92 4.88
N TYR A 78 9.59 4.82 4.22
CA TYR A 78 9.16 5.48 2.98
C TYR A 78 8.65 4.48 1.93
N GLY A 79 7.53 4.83 1.29
CA GLY A 79 6.83 3.98 0.32
C GLY A 79 5.89 2.94 0.95
N TYR A 80 5.92 2.72 2.27
CA TYR A 80 4.93 1.90 2.99
C TYR A 80 4.02 2.73 3.90
N VAL A 81 4.36 4.02 4.07
CA VAL A 81 3.61 4.97 4.88
C VAL A 81 2.41 5.50 4.09
N PRO A 82 1.18 5.43 4.65
CA PRO A 82 -0.01 5.94 3.99
C PRO A 82 -0.06 7.48 3.94
N PRO A 83 -0.75 8.07 2.96
CA PRO A 83 -0.79 9.51 2.73
C PRO A 83 -1.38 10.32 3.89
N GLU A 84 -2.44 9.84 4.54
CA GLU A 84 -3.07 10.54 5.66
C GLU A 84 -2.14 10.69 6.87
N TYR A 85 -1.24 9.72 7.06
CA TYR A 85 -0.25 9.79 8.12
C TYR A 85 0.81 10.83 7.81
N VAL A 86 1.31 10.88 6.57
CA VAL A 86 2.29 11.90 6.14
C VAL A 86 1.69 13.30 6.19
N LYS A 87 0.44 13.46 5.74
CA LYS A 87 -0.24 14.76 5.62
C LYS A 87 -0.71 15.30 6.97
N ARG A 88 -1.21 14.43 7.86
CA ARG A 88 -1.95 14.85 9.06
C ARG A 88 -1.48 14.20 10.37
N GLY A 89 -0.51 13.29 10.33
CA GLY A 89 -0.05 12.53 11.50
C GLY A 89 -1.02 11.42 11.95
N VAL A 90 -2.10 11.19 11.19
CA VAL A 90 -3.20 10.29 11.55
C VAL A 90 -2.84 8.83 11.25
N TYR A 91 -3.01 7.95 12.23
CA TYR A 91 -2.87 6.51 12.05
C TYR A 91 -3.99 5.73 12.75
N SER A 92 -4.42 4.67 12.07
CA SER A 92 -5.42 3.69 12.50
C SER A 92 -4.99 2.31 12.00
N THR A 93 -5.79 1.26 12.22
CA THR A 93 -5.53 -0.07 11.65
C THR A 93 -5.32 -0.02 10.13
N LYS A 94 -5.93 0.96 9.45
CA LYS A 94 -5.78 1.23 8.00
C LYS A 94 -4.36 1.60 7.58
N TYR A 95 -3.50 1.98 8.52
CA TYR A 95 -2.07 2.17 8.26
C TYR A 95 -1.43 0.87 7.80
N ASP A 96 -1.56 -0.19 8.60
CA ASP A 96 -0.96 -1.48 8.27
C ASP A 96 -1.62 -2.12 7.06
N ILE A 97 -2.90 -1.83 6.81
CA ILE A 97 -3.59 -2.25 5.57
C ILE A 97 -2.90 -1.66 4.34
N TYR A 98 -2.57 -0.37 4.35
CA TYR A 98 -1.85 0.25 3.24
C TYR A 98 -0.46 -0.39 3.06
N SER A 99 0.29 -0.54 4.14
CA SER A 99 1.60 -1.19 4.13
C SER A 99 1.53 -2.63 3.61
N PHE A 100 0.47 -3.37 3.98
CA PHE A 100 0.21 -4.74 3.49
C PHE A 100 -0.07 -4.76 2.00
N GLY A 101 -0.84 -3.81 1.47
CA GLY A 101 -1.08 -3.67 0.04
C GLY A 101 0.20 -3.48 -0.77
N VAL A 102 1.08 -2.60 -0.31
CA VAL A 102 2.42 -2.40 -0.91
C VAL A 102 3.23 -3.69 -0.88
N LEU A 103 3.28 -4.36 0.28
CA LEU A 103 3.99 -5.62 0.45
C LEU A 103 3.44 -6.72 -0.48
N LEU A 104 2.11 -6.81 -0.63
CA LEU A 104 1.46 -7.78 -1.50
C LEU A 104 1.81 -7.55 -2.97
N LEU A 105 1.84 -6.29 -3.44
CA LEU A 105 2.31 -5.95 -4.78
C LEU A 105 3.77 -6.41 -5.01
N GLN A 106 4.64 -6.27 -4.01
CA GLN A 106 6.02 -6.75 -4.12
C GLN A 106 6.11 -8.27 -4.22
N ILE A 107 5.31 -8.99 -3.43
CA ILE A 107 5.32 -10.46 -3.42
C ILE A 107 4.90 -11.01 -4.79
N ILE A 108 3.83 -10.48 -5.38
CA ILE A 108 3.30 -11.02 -6.66
C ILE A 108 4.12 -10.57 -7.89
N SER A 109 4.83 -9.44 -7.82
CA SER A 109 5.60 -8.92 -8.95
C SER A 109 7.10 -9.19 -8.86
N GLY A 110 7.62 -9.50 -7.66
CA GLY A 110 9.06 -9.56 -7.41
C GLY A 110 9.78 -8.21 -7.60
N LYS A 111 9.04 -7.09 -7.68
CA LYS A 111 9.54 -5.74 -7.93
C LYS A 111 9.85 -5.00 -6.62
N ARG A 112 10.80 -4.08 -6.67
CA ARG A 112 11.20 -3.26 -5.52
C ARG A 112 10.30 -2.02 -5.40
N ASN A 113 9.93 -1.64 -4.19
CA ASN A 113 9.07 -0.47 -3.95
C ASN A 113 9.77 0.88 -4.21
N ASN A 114 11.10 0.91 -4.12
CA ASN A 114 11.91 2.13 -4.28
C ASN A 114 12.45 2.33 -5.70
N CYS A 115 11.81 1.72 -6.70
CA CYS A 115 12.17 1.87 -8.11
C CYS A 115 10.98 2.44 -8.91
N LEU A 116 11.29 3.03 -10.06
CA LEU A 116 10.30 3.47 -11.04
C LEU A 116 10.15 2.41 -12.14
N TYR A 117 8.98 2.39 -12.76
CA TYR A 117 8.56 1.42 -13.76
C TYR A 117 7.77 2.10 -14.89
N GLY A 118 7.39 1.31 -15.88
CA GLY A 118 6.67 1.75 -17.07
C GLY A 118 7.62 2.10 -18.22
N VAL A 119 7.04 2.41 -19.39
CA VAL A 119 7.81 2.66 -20.62
C VAL A 119 8.75 3.87 -20.48
N TYR A 120 8.39 4.84 -19.63
CA TYR A 120 9.14 6.07 -19.41
C TYR A 120 9.82 6.11 -18.02
N ASP A 121 9.87 4.98 -17.29
CA ASP A 121 10.46 4.88 -15.95
C ASP A 121 10.01 5.99 -14.99
N ASN A 122 8.72 6.32 -15.00
CA ASN A 122 8.15 7.44 -14.26
C ASN A 122 7.02 7.05 -13.29
N LEU A 123 6.62 5.78 -13.26
CA LEU A 123 5.56 5.30 -12.39
C LEU A 123 6.15 4.63 -11.16
N ASN A 124 5.68 4.99 -9.97
CA ASN A 124 6.00 4.20 -8.78
C ASN A 124 5.30 2.81 -8.85
N LEU A 125 5.66 1.91 -7.93
CA LEU A 125 5.14 0.53 -7.92
C LEU A 125 3.60 0.46 -7.94
N LEU A 126 2.94 1.35 -7.19
CA LEU A 126 1.47 1.36 -7.04
C LEU A 126 0.82 1.90 -8.31
N GLU A 127 1.34 3.00 -8.87
CA GLU A 127 0.87 3.56 -10.14
C GLU A 127 1.04 2.55 -11.28
N TYR A 128 2.20 1.91 -11.37
CA TYR A 128 2.47 0.91 -12.40
C TYR A 128 1.53 -0.31 -12.31
N ALA A 129 1.28 -0.80 -11.09
CA ALA A 129 0.30 -1.86 -10.87
C ALA A 129 -1.11 -1.44 -11.32
N TYR A 130 -1.53 -0.23 -10.94
CA TYR A 130 -2.87 0.28 -11.27
C TYR A 130 -3.07 0.46 -12.77
N GLU A 131 -2.12 1.08 -13.48
CA GLU A 131 -2.22 1.31 -14.93
C GLU A 131 -2.29 -0.02 -15.69
N LEU A 132 -1.43 -1.00 -15.36
CA LEU A 132 -1.48 -2.32 -15.99
C LEU A 132 -2.79 -3.06 -15.68
N TRP A 133 -3.29 -2.99 -14.46
CA TRP A 133 -4.58 -3.60 -14.12
C TRP A 133 -5.73 -2.95 -14.89
N LYS A 134 -5.78 -1.61 -14.92
CA LYS A 134 -6.81 -0.82 -15.60
C LYS A 134 -6.86 -1.10 -17.10
N ASP A 135 -5.70 -1.30 -17.73
CA ASP A 135 -5.56 -1.61 -19.16
C ASP A 135 -5.82 -3.10 -19.49
N GLY A 136 -6.18 -3.92 -18.50
CA GLY A 136 -6.37 -5.37 -18.69
C GLY A 136 -5.06 -6.15 -18.87
N LYS A 137 -3.92 -5.52 -18.59
CA LYS A 137 -2.54 -6.06 -18.72
C LYS A 137 -1.95 -6.52 -17.38
N GLY A 138 -2.77 -6.79 -16.37
CA GLY A 138 -2.32 -7.16 -15.02
C GLY A 138 -1.31 -8.31 -14.99
N LYS A 139 -1.38 -9.26 -15.93
CA LYS A 139 -0.39 -10.35 -16.06
C LYS A 139 1.04 -9.85 -16.29
N GLU A 140 1.22 -8.74 -16.99
CA GLU A 140 2.54 -8.14 -17.24
C GLU A 140 3.19 -7.58 -15.95
N PHE A 141 2.39 -7.31 -14.93
CA PHE A 141 2.89 -6.85 -13.64
C PHE A 141 3.53 -7.98 -12.82
N MET A 142 3.06 -9.21 -13.02
CA MET A 142 3.43 -10.36 -12.20
C MET A 142 4.87 -10.81 -12.47
N ASP A 143 5.47 -11.44 -11.47
CA ASP A 143 6.75 -12.13 -11.65
C ASP A 143 6.56 -13.29 -12.64
N PRO A 144 7.26 -13.32 -13.78
CA PRO A 144 7.04 -14.31 -14.84
C PRO A 144 7.37 -15.74 -14.42
N THR A 145 8.05 -15.94 -13.28
CA THR A 145 8.32 -17.27 -12.73
C THR A 145 7.17 -17.81 -11.89
N LEU A 146 6.12 -17.01 -11.66
CA LEU A 146 4.93 -17.45 -10.95
C LEU A 146 4.01 -18.19 -11.91
N ASP A 147 3.73 -19.43 -11.56
CA ASP A 147 2.75 -20.26 -12.24
C ASP A 147 1.56 -20.46 -11.31
N ASP A 148 0.44 -19.84 -11.67
CA ASP A 148 -0.84 -20.04 -11.01
C ASP A 148 -1.76 -20.99 -11.78
N ALA A 149 -1.24 -21.85 -12.65
CA ALA A 149 -2.05 -22.82 -13.40
C ALA A 149 -2.92 -23.73 -12.50
N SER A 150 -2.53 -23.95 -11.24
CA SER A 150 -3.33 -24.67 -10.25
C SER A 150 -4.47 -23.84 -9.62
N SER A 151 -4.43 -22.51 -9.74
CA SER A 151 -5.46 -21.55 -9.29
C SER A 151 -5.33 -20.21 -10.05
N SER A 152 -5.76 -20.21 -11.32
CA SER A 152 -5.49 -19.12 -12.29
C SER A 152 -6.09 -17.75 -11.92
N CYS A 153 -6.86 -17.69 -10.84
CA CYS A 153 -7.51 -16.47 -10.36
C CYS A 153 -6.78 -15.87 -9.15
N LYS A 154 -5.93 -16.62 -8.45
CA LYS A 154 -5.37 -16.16 -7.16
C LYS A 154 -4.34 -15.05 -7.33
N LEU A 155 -3.53 -15.04 -8.39
CA LEU A 155 -2.61 -13.91 -8.67
C LEU A 155 -3.35 -12.61 -8.93
N MET A 156 -4.32 -12.64 -9.86
CA MET A 156 -5.14 -11.46 -10.16
C MET A 156 -5.98 -11.03 -8.96
N ARG A 157 -6.43 -11.99 -8.13
CA ARG A 157 -7.11 -11.70 -6.86
C ARG A 157 -6.20 -10.96 -5.89
N CYS A 158 -4.97 -11.42 -5.70
CA CYS A 158 -3.97 -10.73 -4.89
C CYS A 158 -3.70 -9.32 -5.40
N MET A 159 -3.61 -9.12 -6.71
CA MET A 159 -3.45 -7.80 -7.31
C MET A 159 -4.61 -6.87 -6.97
N LEU A 160 -5.85 -7.33 -7.16
CA LEU A 160 -7.06 -6.57 -6.84
C LEU A 160 -7.13 -6.18 -5.36
N VAL A 161 -6.88 -7.15 -4.47
CA VAL A 161 -6.86 -6.92 -3.02
C VAL A 161 -5.75 -5.91 -2.66
N ALA A 162 -4.56 -6.05 -3.25
CA ALA A 162 -3.47 -5.12 -3.01
C ALA A 162 -3.83 -3.68 -3.44
N LEU A 163 -4.47 -3.51 -4.60
CA LEU A 163 -4.93 -2.22 -5.09
C LEU A 163 -6.01 -1.60 -4.18
N LEU A 164 -6.93 -2.41 -3.64
CA LEU A 164 -7.89 -1.95 -2.62
C LEU A 164 -7.23 -1.55 -1.30
N CYS A 165 -6.12 -2.16 -0.95
CA CYS A 165 -5.38 -1.82 0.27
C CYS A 165 -4.63 -0.48 0.13
N VAL A 166 -4.19 -0.09 -1.06
CA VAL A 166 -3.37 1.13 -1.28
C VAL A 166 -4.16 2.37 -1.71
N GLN A 167 -5.46 2.39 -1.44
CA GLN A 167 -6.34 3.54 -1.74
C GLN A 167 -5.90 4.80 -0.98
N GLU A 168 -6.08 5.98 -1.60
CA GLU A 168 -5.71 7.26 -0.98
C GLU A 168 -6.46 7.50 0.33
N ASN A 169 -7.78 7.36 0.31
CA ASN A 169 -8.57 7.47 1.53
C ASN A 169 -8.50 6.16 2.33
N GLY A 170 -8.02 6.24 3.58
CA GLY A 170 -7.96 5.10 4.49
C GLY A 170 -9.33 4.45 4.75
N LEU A 171 -10.43 5.19 4.61
CA LEU A 171 -11.78 4.65 4.76
C LEU A 171 -12.18 3.73 3.59
N ASP A 172 -11.65 3.96 2.39
CA ASP A 172 -11.92 3.13 1.21
C ASP A 172 -11.15 1.79 1.25
N ARG A 173 -10.17 1.65 2.16
CA ARG A 173 -9.40 0.42 2.33
C ARG A 173 -10.22 -0.62 3.08
N PRO A 174 -10.18 -1.91 2.70
CA PRO A 174 -10.86 -2.97 3.43
C PRO A 174 -10.26 -3.18 4.83
N SER A 175 -11.03 -3.78 5.73
CA SER A 175 -10.54 -4.35 6.99
C SER A 175 -9.69 -5.60 6.74
N MET A 176 -8.87 -5.99 7.72
CA MET A 176 -8.07 -7.20 7.63
C MET A 176 -8.92 -8.47 7.53
N LEU A 177 -10.12 -8.45 8.14
CA LEU A 177 -11.10 -9.54 8.04
C LEU A 177 -11.64 -9.67 6.62
N GLU A 178 -12.02 -8.57 5.99
CA GLU A 178 -12.47 -8.54 4.60
C GLU A 178 -11.36 -9.01 3.65
N ILE A 179 -10.12 -8.56 3.85
CA ILE A 179 -8.95 -9.02 3.08
C ILE A 179 -8.78 -10.53 3.19
N SER A 180 -8.81 -11.08 4.41
CA SER A 180 -8.72 -12.53 4.63
C SER A 180 -9.85 -13.28 3.91
N SER A 181 -11.07 -12.75 3.90
CA SER A 181 -12.20 -13.33 3.17
C SER A 181 -11.99 -13.27 1.64
N MET A 182 -11.58 -12.10 1.13
CA MET A 182 -11.33 -11.85 -0.29
C MET A 182 -10.22 -12.74 -0.87
N LEU A 183 -9.15 -12.98 -0.10
CA LEU A 183 -8.03 -13.85 -0.52
C LEU A 183 -8.39 -15.33 -0.50
N LYS A 184 -9.34 -15.75 0.35
CA LYS A 184 -9.82 -17.14 0.42
C LYS A 184 -10.90 -17.45 -0.63
N ASN A 185 -11.70 -16.46 -0.99
CA ASN A 185 -12.79 -16.63 -1.95
C ASN A 185 -12.36 -16.17 -3.35
N GLU A 186 -12.01 -17.10 -4.22
CA GLU A 186 -11.49 -16.81 -5.57
C GLU A 186 -12.57 -16.31 -6.54
N THR A 187 -13.85 -16.65 -6.31
CA THR A 187 -14.95 -16.38 -7.26
C THR A 187 -15.91 -15.29 -6.82
N GLY A 188 -15.82 -14.83 -5.57
CA GLY A 188 -16.67 -13.77 -5.04
C GLY A 188 -16.42 -12.43 -5.71
N SER A 189 -17.47 -11.65 -5.96
CA SER A 189 -17.35 -10.27 -6.44
C SER A 189 -16.50 -9.43 -5.49
N ILE A 190 -15.63 -8.56 -6.03
CA ILE A 190 -14.80 -7.61 -5.28
C ILE A 190 -15.03 -6.21 -5.83
N ALA A 191 -14.95 -5.21 -4.94
CA ALA A 191 -15.01 -3.81 -5.32
C ALA A 191 -13.90 -3.42 -6.30
N THR A 192 -14.21 -2.56 -7.26
CA THR A 192 -13.25 -2.03 -8.22
C THR A 192 -12.32 -1.02 -7.54
N PRO A 193 -10.99 -1.23 -7.53
CA PRO A 193 -10.05 -0.25 -6.99
C PRO A 193 -10.13 1.10 -7.72
N ARG A 194 -10.03 2.19 -6.96
CA ARG A 194 -9.75 3.52 -7.53
C ARG A 194 -8.25 3.73 -7.66
N ARG A 195 -7.86 4.87 -8.21
CA ARG A 195 -6.45 5.24 -8.36
C ARG A 195 -5.75 5.23 -6.99
N PRO A 196 -4.56 4.61 -6.87
CA PRO A 196 -3.80 4.58 -5.63
C PRO A 196 -3.37 5.97 -5.14
N ALA A 197 -3.02 6.05 -3.86
CA ALA A 197 -2.43 7.22 -3.23
C ALA A 197 -1.19 7.74 -3.97
N PHE A 198 -0.95 9.06 -3.86
CA PHE A 198 0.25 9.75 -4.37
C PHE A 198 0.43 9.75 -5.89
N SER A 199 -0.65 9.57 -6.67
CA SER A 199 -0.48 9.70 -8.11
C SER A 199 -0.10 11.12 -8.52
N SER A 200 0.95 11.23 -9.31
CA SER A 200 1.46 12.49 -9.85
C SER A 200 0.55 13.10 -10.92
N TYR A 201 -0.36 12.30 -11.47
CA TYR A 201 -1.40 12.76 -12.37
C TYR A 201 -2.70 12.87 -11.57
N THR A 202 -3.15 14.08 -11.29
CA THR A 202 -4.55 14.29 -10.88
C THR A 202 -5.45 14.06 -12.10
N ASP A 203 -6.57 13.35 -11.91
CA ASP A 203 -7.61 13.34 -12.93
C ASP A 203 -8.14 14.77 -13.09
N LYS A 204 -7.72 15.46 -14.15
CA LYS A 204 -8.26 16.79 -14.53
C LYS A 204 -9.71 16.73 -15.05
N ASN A 205 -10.46 15.70 -14.69
CA ASN A 205 -11.84 15.48 -15.12
C ASN A 205 -12.78 15.31 -13.93
N VAL A 206 -12.72 16.25 -12.98
CA VAL A 206 -13.88 16.58 -12.15
C VAL A 206 -14.36 17.94 -12.62
N GLU A 207 -15.63 17.96 -13.00
CA GLU A 207 -16.33 19.06 -13.66
C GLU A 207 -16.06 20.42 -13.01
N ASN A 208 -15.85 21.42 -13.88
CA ASN A 208 -15.83 22.82 -13.52
C ASN A 208 -17.14 23.21 -12.84
N THR A 209 -17.13 23.37 -11.52
CA THR A 209 -17.99 24.32 -10.84
C THR A 209 -17.13 25.39 -10.20
N SER A 210 -17.36 26.60 -10.70
CA SER A 210 -16.67 27.84 -10.44
C SER A 210 -16.66 28.25 -8.97
N GLU A 211 -15.48 28.39 -8.38
CA GLU A 211 -15.25 29.33 -7.30
C GLU A 211 -14.00 30.16 -7.63
N LYS A 212 -14.22 31.47 -7.78
CA LYS A 212 -13.20 32.48 -8.00
C LYS A 212 -12.43 32.68 -6.70
N GLU A 213 -11.15 32.34 -6.66
CA GLU A 213 -10.23 32.92 -5.69
C GLU A 213 -9.29 33.90 -6.37
N VAL A 214 -9.38 35.15 -5.90
CA VAL A 214 -8.60 36.31 -6.34
C VAL A 214 -7.21 36.20 -5.73
N PHE A 215 -6.19 35.97 -6.55
CA PHE A 215 -4.80 36.08 -6.11
C PHE A 215 -4.35 37.55 -6.20
N SER A 216 -3.95 38.11 -5.05
CA SER A 216 -3.27 39.40 -4.96
C SER A 216 -1.89 39.31 -5.59
N ILE A 217 -1.62 40.15 -6.59
CA ILE A 217 -0.32 40.30 -7.24
C ILE A 217 0.56 41.13 -6.30
N ASN A 218 1.59 40.54 -5.71
CA ASN A 218 2.61 41.30 -5.00
C ASN A 218 3.57 41.93 -6.03
N GLU A 219 3.50 43.26 -6.17
CA GLU A 219 4.47 44.03 -6.95
C GLU A 219 5.84 44.03 -6.25
N MET A 220 6.89 43.66 -7.00
CA MET A 220 8.28 43.67 -6.56
C MET A 220 8.87 45.08 -6.71
N THR A 221 9.19 45.75 -5.61
CA THR A 221 9.89 47.06 -5.66
C THR A 221 11.40 46.85 -5.83
N ILE A 222 11.94 47.27 -6.98
CA ILE A 222 13.39 47.27 -7.25
C ILE A 222 14.00 48.54 -6.64
N SER A 223 14.93 48.40 -5.68
CA SER A 223 15.77 49.50 -5.21
C SER A 223 17.10 49.51 -5.96
N GLN A 224 17.44 50.62 -6.62
CA GLN A 224 18.77 50.86 -7.18
C GLN A 224 19.69 51.50 -6.13
N MET A 225 20.87 50.91 -5.92
CA MET A 225 21.95 51.52 -5.14
C MET A 225 22.84 52.37 -6.05
N VAL A 226 23.12 53.61 -5.64
CA VAL A 226 24.08 54.50 -6.30
C VAL A 226 25.36 54.57 -5.44
N PRO A 227 26.55 54.31 -5.99
CA PRO A 227 27.81 54.43 -5.26
C PRO A 227 28.23 55.91 -5.11
N ARG A 228 28.90 56.22 -4.00
CA ARG A 228 29.49 57.54 -3.71
C ARG A 228 30.80 57.76 -4.45
#